data_AF-A0A4R8V6V6-F1
#
_entry.id   AF-A0A4R8V6V6-F1
#
_cell.length_a   1.000
_cell.length_b   1.000
_cell.length_c   1.000
_cell.angle_alpha   90.00
_cell.angle_beta   90.00
_cell.angle_gamma   90.00
#
_symmetry.space_group_name_H-M   'P 1'
#
loop_
_entity.id
_entity.type
_entity.pdbx_description
1 polymer ?
#
loop_
_entity_poly.entity_id
_entity_poly.type
_entity_poly.pdbx_seq_one_letter_code
_entity_poly.pdbx_strand_id
1 'polypeptide(L)'
;MQLAPSEDGHREDAEQEQETPKPAACRPVNPVVRRGRKGHDGVGGHYERHREGIAVIPRRVSALVAAAALAAVLVPASSTDSTFTDTEVAASAVTAIVVPAPVIDTCTASSVLVSLSLVPRVELTWPYGTGGYVGADARYYNSSVGAGNLAPVALGNGVSTTGPVSGTFTTTFQGSLLGGLLGGSGDVGVAAANSSGWRSLISSARATFPLLIGTGGCTITNA
;
A
#
# COMPACT_ATOMS: atom_id res chain seq x y z
N MET A 1 38.74 -63.23 19.84
CA MET A 1 37.71 -62.61 20.68
C MET A 1 37.00 -61.57 19.82
N GLN A 2 35.97 -62.00 19.10
CA GLN A 2 34.56 -62.06 19.50
C GLN A 2 33.87 -60.71 19.22
N LEU A 3 33.17 -60.68 18.09
CA LEU A 3 32.21 -59.66 17.68
C LEU A 3 31.01 -59.64 18.65
N ALA A 4 30.43 -58.46 18.88
CA ALA A 4 29.03 -58.31 19.23
C ALA A 4 28.50 -56.96 18.71
N PRO A 5 27.38 -56.93 17.97
CA PRO A 5 26.61 -55.74 17.61
C PRO A 5 25.43 -55.52 18.60
N SER A 6 24.90 -54.30 18.67
CA SER A 6 23.62 -53.97 19.34
C SER A 6 22.99 -52.85 18.50
N GLU A 7 22.06 -53.18 17.61
CA GLU A 7 20.61 -53.31 17.81
C GLU A 7 19.91 -51.98 18.09
N ASP A 8 19.28 -51.50 17.02
CA ASP A 8 17.90 -51.01 16.89
C ASP A 8 17.29 -50.07 17.96
N GLY A 9 16.87 -48.92 17.44
CA GLY A 9 15.93 -48.00 18.07
C GLY A 9 15.24 -47.15 17.02
N HIS A 10 14.56 -47.79 16.06
CA HIS A 10 13.67 -47.16 15.10
C HIS A 10 12.48 -46.55 15.86
N ARG A 11 12.38 -45.22 15.88
CA ARG A 11 11.21 -44.49 16.39
C ARG A 11 10.60 -43.72 15.23
N GLU A 12 9.63 -44.36 14.59
CA GLU A 12 8.71 -43.71 13.66
C GLU A 12 7.75 -42.86 14.49
N ASP A 13 8.07 -41.58 14.65
CA ASP A 13 7.12 -40.61 15.17
C ASP A 13 6.12 -40.28 14.05
N ALA A 14 4.87 -40.72 14.25
CA ALA A 14 3.74 -40.50 13.38
C ALA A 14 3.49 -39.00 13.19
N GLU A 15 3.66 -38.53 11.95
CA GLU A 15 3.27 -37.22 11.48
C GLU A 15 1.73 -37.14 11.46
N GLN A 16 1.14 -36.57 12.52
CA GLN A 16 -0.26 -36.16 12.52
C GLN A 16 -0.41 -34.94 11.61
N GLU A 17 -0.91 -35.16 10.39
CA GLU A 17 -1.48 -34.12 9.52
C GLU A 17 -2.61 -33.40 10.27
N GLN A 18 -2.30 -32.24 10.87
CA GLN A 18 -3.30 -31.30 11.34
C GLN A 18 -3.88 -30.56 10.13
N GLU A 19 -5.03 -31.07 9.68
CA GLU A 19 -5.86 -30.48 8.64
C GLU A 19 -6.21 -29.03 9.03
N THR A 20 -5.61 -28.07 8.32
CA THR A 20 -5.79 -26.66 8.59
C THR A 20 -7.20 -26.24 8.15
N PRO A 21 -8.02 -25.61 9.01
CA PRO A 21 -9.36 -25.19 8.61
C PRO A 21 -9.27 -24.13 7.50
N LYS A 22 -9.82 -24.50 6.34
CA LYS A 22 -9.96 -23.64 5.16
C LYS A 22 -10.71 -22.35 5.54
N PRO A 23 -10.14 -21.16 5.32
CA PRO A 23 -10.83 -19.91 5.64
C PRO A 23 -12.09 -19.80 4.78
N ALA A 24 -13.22 -19.56 5.45
CA ALA A 24 -14.49 -19.29 4.80
C ALA A 24 -14.34 -18.03 3.93
N ALA A 25 -14.42 -18.21 2.61
CA ALA A 25 -14.39 -17.12 1.67
C ALA A 25 -15.62 -16.22 1.91
N CYS A 26 -15.40 -15.00 2.41
CA CYS A 26 -16.40 -13.94 2.37
C CYS A 26 -16.78 -13.70 0.91
N ARG A 27 -17.98 -14.13 0.53
CA ARG A 27 -18.55 -13.85 -0.78
C ARG A 27 -18.76 -12.35 -0.92
N PRO A 28 -18.22 -11.70 -1.96
CA PRO A 28 -18.56 -10.31 -2.24
C PRO A 28 -20.05 -10.22 -2.57
N VAL A 29 -20.78 -9.42 -1.79
CA VAL A 29 -22.15 -9.05 -2.09
C VAL A 29 -22.10 -8.10 -3.29
N ASN A 30 -22.39 -8.65 -4.47
CA ASN A 30 -22.50 -7.86 -5.70
C ASN A 30 -23.68 -6.89 -5.55
N PRO A 31 -23.47 -5.56 -5.66
CA PRO A 31 -24.58 -4.63 -5.70
C PRO A 31 -25.38 -4.90 -6.99
N VAL A 32 -26.63 -5.32 -6.82
CA VAL A 32 -27.59 -5.49 -7.91
C VAL A 32 -27.88 -4.10 -8.49
N VAL A 33 -27.15 -3.73 -9.55
CA VAL A 33 -27.46 -2.58 -10.39
C VAL A 33 -28.74 -2.90 -11.16
N ARG A 34 -29.89 -2.48 -10.64
CA ARG A 34 -31.16 -2.49 -11.38
C ARG A 34 -31.09 -1.47 -12.51
N ARG A 35 -30.73 -1.92 -13.72
CA ARG A 35 -30.95 -1.16 -14.96
C ARG A 35 -32.45 -1.05 -15.21
N GLY A 36 -32.98 0.16 -15.05
CA GLY A 36 -34.33 0.51 -15.48
C GLY A 36 -34.45 0.42 -17.00
N ARG A 37 -35.12 -0.64 -17.47
CA ARG A 37 -35.54 -0.84 -18.86
C ARG A 37 -36.76 0.06 -19.10
N LYS A 38 -36.61 1.15 -19.84
CA LYS A 38 -37.74 1.98 -20.29
C LYS A 38 -37.95 1.72 -21.78
N GLY A 39 -38.75 0.70 -22.09
CA GLY A 39 -39.39 0.56 -23.39
C GLY A 39 -40.73 1.27 -23.32
N HIS A 40 -41.05 2.07 -24.34
CA HIS A 40 -42.42 2.42 -24.67
C HIS A 40 -42.47 2.61 -26.19
N ASP A 41 -43.08 1.61 -26.83
CA ASP A 41 -43.61 1.68 -28.17
C ASP A 41 -44.67 2.78 -28.24
N GLY A 42 -44.72 3.45 -29.40
CA GLY A 42 -45.61 4.59 -29.63
C GLY A 42 -47.04 4.20 -29.93
N VAL A 43 -47.92 5.20 -29.88
CA VAL A 43 -49.19 5.25 -30.61
C VAL A 43 -49.50 6.72 -30.89
N GLY A 44 -49.82 7.03 -32.14
CA GLY A 44 -50.17 8.37 -32.60
C GLY A 44 -51.54 8.84 -32.10
N GLY A 45 -51.70 10.16 -32.11
CA GLY A 45 -52.98 10.83 -31.87
C GLY A 45 -52.94 12.23 -32.46
N HIS A 46 -53.61 12.40 -33.60
CA HIS A 46 -54.01 13.68 -34.17
C HIS A 46 -54.91 14.43 -33.18
N TYR A 47 -54.60 15.69 -32.86
CA TYR A 47 -55.59 16.62 -32.30
C TYR A 47 -55.39 18.04 -32.85
N GLU A 48 -56.40 18.45 -33.62
CA GLU A 48 -56.97 19.79 -33.77
C GLU A 48 -56.17 21.02 -33.31
N ARG A 49 -55.91 21.91 -34.29
CA ARG A 49 -55.68 23.34 -34.06
C ARG A 49 -56.94 23.96 -33.43
N HIS A 50 -56.88 24.27 -32.13
CA HIS A 50 -57.77 25.25 -31.50
C HIS A 50 -57.00 26.52 -31.16
N ARG A 51 -57.32 27.59 -31.90
CA ARG A 51 -57.04 28.98 -31.55
C ARG A 51 -58.00 29.36 -30.41
N GLU A 52 -57.50 29.54 -29.20
CA GLU A 52 -58.25 30.21 -28.13
C GLU A 52 -57.35 31.17 -27.35
N GLY A 53 -57.96 32.28 -26.95
CA GLY A 53 -57.31 33.57 -26.82
C GLY A 53 -56.36 33.71 -25.63
N ILE A 54 -55.41 34.63 -25.81
CA ILE A 54 -54.60 35.20 -24.75
C ILE A 54 -55.54 35.95 -23.81
N ALA A 55 -56.01 35.28 -22.76
CA ALA A 55 -56.61 35.93 -21.61
C ALA A 55 -55.50 36.68 -20.87
N VAL A 56 -55.50 38.00 -20.99
CA VAL A 56 -54.66 38.90 -20.20
C VAL A 56 -55.14 38.78 -18.75
N ILE A 57 -54.50 37.89 -17.98
CA ILE A 57 -54.75 37.76 -16.55
C ILE A 57 -54.29 39.07 -15.88
N PRO A 58 -55.15 39.75 -15.12
CA PRO A 58 -54.79 40.99 -14.44
C PRO A 58 -53.64 40.72 -13.47
N ARG A 59 -52.54 41.47 -13.64
CA ARG A 59 -51.24 41.38 -12.93
C ARG A 59 -51.28 41.32 -11.40
N ARG A 60 -52.45 41.47 -10.77
CA ARG A 60 -52.61 41.51 -9.31
C ARG A 60 -52.83 40.14 -8.67
N VAL A 61 -53.25 39.12 -9.43
CA VAL A 61 -53.50 37.77 -8.87
C VAL A 61 -52.24 36.90 -8.90
N SER A 62 -51.37 37.08 -9.89
CA SER A 62 -50.10 36.31 -10.02
C SER A 62 -49.08 36.63 -8.92
N ALA A 63 -49.12 37.84 -8.34
CA ALA A 63 -48.21 38.25 -7.27
C ALA A 63 -48.49 37.53 -5.94
N LEU A 64 -49.76 37.22 -5.64
CA LEU A 64 -50.14 36.54 -4.40
C LEU A 64 -49.76 35.05 -4.40
N VAL A 65 -49.89 34.37 -5.54
CA VAL A 65 -49.49 32.96 -5.67
C VAL A 65 -47.96 32.82 -5.63
N ALA A 66 -47.23 33.74 -6.27
CA ALA A 66 -45.76 33.76 -6.19
C ALA A 66 -45.26 34.09 -4.77
N ALA A 67 -45.90 35.03 -4.06
CA ALA A 67 -45.56 35.34 -2.68
C ALA A 67 -45.89 34.20 -1.70
N ALA A 68 -47.02 33.51 -1.90
CA ALA A 68 -47.37 32.33 -1.10
C ALA A 68 -46.43 31.14 -1.37
N ALA A 69 -46.01 30.93 -2.62
CA ALA A 69 -45.01 29.92 -2.97
C ALA A 69 -43.63 30.25 -2.40
N LEU A 70 -43.23 31.53 -2.36
CA LEU A 70 -41.95 31.95 -1.76
C LEU A 70 -41.97 31.90 -0.22
N ALA A 71 -43.12 32.16 0.41
CA ALA A 71 -43.29 32.03 1.85
C ALA A 71 -43.23 30.57 2.33
N ALA A 72 -43.67 29.61 1.51
CA ALA A 72 -43.56 28.18 1.83
C ALA A 72 -42.11 27.64 1.77
N VAL A 73 -41.19 28.35 1.12
CA VAL A 73 -39.75 28.00 1.04
C VAL A 73 -38.96 28.52 2.25
N LEU A 74 -39.53 29.45 3.03
CA LEU A 74 -38.88 30.07 4.20
C LEU A 74 -39.10 29.31 5.51
N VAL A 75 -39.58 28.05 5.46
CA VAL A 75 -39.62 27.20 6.66
C VAL A 75 -38.17 26.96 7.11
N PRO A 76 -37.76 27.41 8.31
CA PRO A 76 -36.42 27.17 8.80
C PRO A 76 -36.18 25.66 8.88
N ALA A 77 -35.07 25.20 8.31
CA ALA A 77 -34.64 23.82 8.43
C ALA A 77 -34.52 23.49 9.93
N SER A 78 -35.47 22.72 10.44
CA SER A 78 -35.40 22.21 11.80
C SER A 78 -34.27 21.19 11.80
N SER A 79 -33.24 21.41 12.62
CA SER A 79 -32.20 20.42 12.83
C SER A 79 -32.84 19.20 13.49
N THR A 80 -33.09 18.15 12.71
CA THR A 80 -33.46 16.85 13.24
C THR A 80 -32.17 16.21 13.77
N ASP A 81 -31.92 16.35 15.07
CA ASP A 81 -30.89 15.56 15.74
C ASP A 81 -31.37 14.10 15.81
N SER A 82 -30.95 13.31 14.82
CA SER A 82 -31.13 11.86 14.85
C SER A 82 -30.17 11.28 15.88
N THR A 83 -30.65 11.03 17.10
CA THR A 83 -29.90 10.24 18.09
C THR A 83 -30.23 8.77 17.85
N PHE A 84 -29.23 7.99 17.45
CA PHE A 84 -29.33 6.54 17.41
C PHE A 84 -29.17 6.00 18.83
N THR A 85 -30.28 5.79 19.54
CA THR A 85 -30.30 5.04 20.82
C THR A 85 -30.52 3.57 20.51
N ASP A 86 -29.47 2.87 20.09
CA ASP A 86 -29.43 1.43 20.19
C ASP A 86 -28.60 1.06 21.43
N THR A 87 -29.15 0.19 22.27
CA THR A 87 -28.52 -0.31 23.52
C THR A 87 -27.65 -1.54 23.26
N GLU A 88 -27.50 -1.97 22.01
CA GLU A 88 -26.59 -3.04 21.61
C GLU A 88 -25.13 -2.61 21.76
N VAL A 89 -24.52 -2.96 22.90
CA VAL A 89 -23.07 -2.79 23.11
C VAL A 89 -22.35 -4.00 22.51
N ALA A 90 -21.84 -3.84 21.28
CA ALA A 90 -20.90 -4.79 20.71
C ALA A 90 -19.47 -4.45 21.20
N ALA A 91 -18.95 -5.25 22.13
CA ALA A 91 -17.54 -5.19 22.51
C ALA A 91 -16.71 -5.95 21.47
N SER A 92 -15.89 -5.24 20.70
CA SER A 92 -14.89 -5.84 19.81
C SER A 92 -13.50 -5.48 20.32
N ALA A 93 -12.61 -6.47 20.39
CA ALA A 93 -11.20 -6.24 20.65
C ALA A 93 -10.50 -5.97 19.32
N VAL A 94 -10.02 -4.75 19.11
CA VAL A 94 -9.19 -4.39 17.97
C VAL A 94 -7.74 -4.36 18.43
N THR A 95 -6.93 -5.27 17.90
CA THR A 95 -5.48 -5.24 18.12
C THR A 95 -4.82 -4.46 17.00
N ALA A 96 -4.18 -3.33 17.34
CA ALA A 96 -3.32 -2.63 16.40
C ALA A 96 -1.99 -3.40 16.25
N ILE A 97 -1.54 -3.59 15.02
CA ILE A 97 -0.21 -4.15 14.72
C ILE A 97 0.69 -3.00 14.31
N VAL A 98 1.86 -2.89 14.94
CA VAL A 98 2.92 -1.99 14.51
C VAL A 98 3.98 -2.80 13.79
N VAL A 99 4.23 -2.47 12.51
CA VAL A 99 5.32 -3.06 11.74
C VAL A 99 6.53 -2.13 11.85
N PRO A 100 7.57 -2.50 12.62
CA PRO A 100 8.73 -1.65 12.85
C PRO A 100 9.53 -1.46 11.57
N ALA A 101 9.93 -0.23 11.28
CA ALA A 101 10.84 0.05 10.18
C ALA A 101 12.25 -0.43 10.54
N PRO A 102 12.99 -1.03 9.59
CA PRO A 102 14.42 -1.26 9.77
C PRO A 102 15.14 0.08 9.99
N VAL A 103 16.19 0.08 10.81
CA VAL A 103 17.01 1.28 11.04
C VAL A 103 18.31 1.11 10.26
N ILE A 104 18.65 2.05 9.40
CA ILE A 104 19.93 2.05 8.70
C ILE A 104 20.98 2.63 9.65
N ASP A 105 21.96 1.80 10.00
CA ASP A 105 23.09 2.17 10.87
C ASP A 105 24.22 2.79 10.06
N THR A 106 24.57 2.15 8.94
CA THR A 106 25.64 2.63 8.06
C THR A 106 25.22 2.61 6.60
N CYS A 107 25.79 3.54 5.82
CA CYS A 107 25.66 3.61 4.38
C CYS A 107 27.01 3.99 3.80
N THR A 108 27.50 3.20 2.85
CA THR A 108 28.70 3.50 2.08
C THR A 108 28.37 3.51 0.59
N ALA A 109 28.66 4.62 -0.07
CA ALA A 109 28.56 4.76 -1.52
C ALA A 109 29.96 4.64 -2.12
N SER A 110 30.08 3.95 -3.25
CA SER A 110 31.36 3.80 -3.94
C SER A 110 31.15 3.59 -5.44
N SER A 111 32.15 3.96 -6.23
CA SER A 111 32.29 3.56 -7.63
C SER A 111 33.44 2.56 -7.69
N VAL A 112 33.14 1.33 -8.10
CA VAL A 112 34.11 0.23 -8.18
C VAL A 112 34.28 -0.24 -9.61
N LEU A 113 35.47 -0.75 -9.94
CA LEU A 113 35.72 -1.32 -11.26
C LEU A 113 35.37 -2.80 -11.26
N VAL A 114 34.36 -3.19 -12.03
CA VAL A 114 33.93 -4.58 -12.21
C VAL A 114 34.02 -4.93 -13.68
N SER A 115 34.88 -5.89 -14.03
CA SER A 115 35.08 -6.34 -15.42
C SER A 115 35.34 -5.18 -16.41
N LEU A 116 36.22 -4.24 -16.02
CA LEU A 116 36.58 -3.03 -16.77
C LEU A 116 35.46 -1.98 -16.93
N SER A 117 34.33 -2.14 -16.23
CA SER A 117 33.25 -1.16 -16.18
C SER A 117 33.17 -0.51 -14.79
N LEU A 118 32.96 0.81 -14.75
CA LEU A 118 32.70 1.52 -13.50
C LEU A 118 31.26 1.29 -13.06
N VAL A 119 31.10 0.67 -11.89
CA VAL A 119 29.79 0.30 -11.34
C VAL A 119 29.59 1.02 -10.01
N PRO A 120 28.55 1.86 -9.89
CA PRO A 120 28.15 2.41 -8.60
C PRO A 120 27.58 1.32 -7.69
N ARG A 121 27.97 1.38 -6.42
CA ARG A 121 27.63 0.42 -5.37
C ARG A 121 27.27 1.17 -4.08
N VAL A 122 26.16 0.77 -3.47
CA VAL A 122 25.76 1.21 -2.12
C VAL A 122 25.70 0.00 -1.21
N GLU A 123 26.37 0.06 -0.06
CA GLU A 123 26.27 -0.94 0.97
C GLU A 123 25.66 -0.32 2.23
N LEU A 124 24.60 -0.96 2.74
CA LEU A 124 23.89 -0.57 3.96
C LEU A 124 24.09 -1.65 5.03
N THR A 125 24.19 -1.23 6.29
CA THR A 125 23.94 -2.13 7.43
C THR A 125 22.71 -1.66 8.19
N TRP A 126 21.88 -2.61 8.60
CA TRP A 126 20.61 -2.32 9.27
C TRP A 126 20.10 -3.50 10.10
N PRO A 127 19.57 -3.28 11.32
CA PRO A 127 18.80 -4.27 12.05
C PRO A 127 17.28 -4.06 11.92
N TYR A 128 16.52 -5.09 12.25
CA TYR A 128 15.14 -4.91 12.71
C TYR A 128 15.18 -4.53 14.18
N GLY A 129 14.75 -3.31 14.53
CA GLY A 129 14.86 -2.82 15.91
C GLY A 129 14.21 -3.75 16.95
N THR A 130 13.00 -4.24 16.67
CA THR A 130 12.25 -5.19 17.51
C THR A 130 11.29 -6.03 16.66
N GLY A 131 10.73 -7.12 17.18
CA GLY A 131 9.54 -7.76 16.57
C GLY A 131 9.75 -9.08 15.85
N GLY A 132 10.91 -9.73 15.99
CA GLY A 132 11.14 -11.10 15.48
C GLY A 132 11.18 -11.23 13.95
N TYR A 133 11.31 -10.11 13.23
CA TYR A 133 11.43 -10.07 11.78
C TYR A 133 12.74 -10.70 11.31
N VAL A 134 12.67 -11.38 10.18
CA VAL A 134 13.81 -12.06 9.54
C VAL A 134 14.06 -11.50 8.15
N GLY A 135 15.18 -11.87 7.51
CA GLY A 135 15.56 -11.33 6.21
C GLY A 135 14.52 -11.54 5.09
N ALA A 136 13.65 -12.56 5.21
CA ALA A 136 12.55 -12.80 4.27
C ALA A 136 11.45 -11.72 4.31
N ASP A 137 11.34 -11.01 5.43
CA ASP A 137 10.38 -9.92 5.64
C ASP A 137 10.86 -8.61 5.03
N ALA A 138 12.12 -8.55 4.58
CA ALA A 138 12.73 -7.35 4.03
C ALA A 138 12.14 -7.00 2.66
N ARG A 139 11.96 -5.70 2.45
CA ARG A 139 11.57 -5.10 1.18
C ARG A 139 12.59 -4.03 0.84
N TYR A 140 13.11 -4.09 -0.38
CA TYR A 140 14.17 -3.22 -0.87
C TYR A 140 13.60 -2.25 -1.88
N TYR A 141 14.16 -1.05 -1.89
CA TYR A 141 13.72 0.03 -2.76
C TYR A 141 14.91 0.78 -3.34
N ASN A 142 14.74 1.32 -4.55
CA ASN A 142 15.72 2.22 -5.15
C ASN A 142 15.07 3.32 -5.99
N SER A 143 15.83 4.38 -6.25
CA SER A 143 15.49 5.45 -7.18
C SER A 143 16.75 6.02 -7.80
N SER A 144 16.78 6.11 -9.13
CA SER A 144 17.87 6.75 -9.89
C SER A 144 17.55 8.19 -10.30
N VAL A 145 16.33 8.67 -10.02
CA VAL A 145 15.87 10.03 -10.37
C VAL A 145 15.90 11.01 -9.19
N GLY A 146 16.19 10.52 -7.98
CA GLY A 146 16.27 11.31 -6.76
C GLY A 146 14.93 11.65 -6.08
N ALA A 147 15.05 11.96 -4.78
CA ALA A 147 14.08 12.49 -3.82
C ALA A 147 12.67 11.88 -3.84
N GLY A 148 12.57 10.66 -3.33
CA GLY A 148 11.30 10.13 -2.81
C GLY A 148 10.52 9.20 -3.74
N ASN A 149 10.93 9.07 -5.00
CA ASN A 149 10.35 8.11 -5.94
C ASN A 149 11.01 6.73 -5.80
N LEU A 150 11.01 6.19 -4.58
CA LEU A 150 11.54 4.86 -4.28
C LEU A 150 10.60 3.78 -4.85
N ALA A 151 11.10 3.02 -5.83
CA ALA A 151 10.40 1.89 -6.41
C ALA A 151 10.87 0.58 -5.75
N PRO A 152 9.99 -0.41 -5.56
CA PRO A 152 10.38 -1.70 -5.00
C PRO A 152 11.31 -2.45 -5.96
N VAL A 153 12.33 -3.09 -5.40
CA VAL A 153 13.28 -3.93 -6.12
C VAL A 153 13.41 -5.29 -5.43
N ALA A 154 13.47 -6.35 -6.24
CA ALA A 154 13.63 -7.71 -5.75
C ALA A 154 15.11 -8.04 -5.52
N LEU A 155 15.37 -8.95 -4.56
CA LEU A 155 16.68 -9.58 -4.43
C LEU A 155 17.09 -10.26 -5.74
N GLY A 156 18.38 -10.22 -6.05
CA GLY A 156 18.96 -10.72 -7.31
C GLY A 156 18.92 -9.69 -8.45
N ASN A 157 18.04 -8.70 -8.41
CA ASN A 157 17.94 -7.66 -9.45
C ASN A 157 18.83 -6.46 -9.13
N GLY A 158 20.13 -6.69 -8.90
CA GLY A 158 21.06 -5.64 -8.46
C GLY A 158 21.00 -5.35 -6.96
N VAL A 159 20.24 -6.13 -6.19
CA VAL A 159 20.24 -6.09 -4.72
C VAL A 159 20.59 -7.46 -4.16
N SER A 160 21.52 -7.50 -3.22
CA SER A 160 21.83 -8.68 -2.41
C SER A 160 21.80 -8.31 -0.93
N THR A 161 21.45 -9.26 -0.08
CA THR A 161 21.49 -9.07 1.37
C THR A 161 22.03 -10.32 2.03
N THR A 162 22.89 -10.13 3.04
CA THR A 162 23.49 -11.18 3.86
C THR A 162 23.23 -10.91 5.34
N GLY A 163 23.45 -11.94 6.17
CA GLY A 163 23.21 -11.90 7.61
C GLY A 163 21.88 -12.57 8.02
N PRO A 164 21.44 -12.36 9.27
CA PRO A 164 21.99 -11.39 10.21
C PRO A 164 23.27 -11.87 10.89
N VAL A 165 24.24 -10.96 11.11
CA VAL A 165 25.38 -11.17 12.01
C VAL A 165 25.13 -10.30 13.23
N SER A 166 24.98 -10.91 14.40
CA SER A 166 24.62 -10.20 15.65
C SER A 166 23.36 -9.33 15.53
N GLY A 167 22.38 -9.75 14.71
CA GLY A 167 21.12 -9.02 14.51
C GLY A 167 21.14 -7.98 13.38
N THR A 168 22.30 -7.74 12.76
CA THR A 168 22.45 -6.75 11.67
C THR A 168 22.54 -7.44 10.32
N PHE A 169 21.78 -6.94 9.36
CA PHE A 169 21.83 -7.33 7.95
C PHE A 169 22.74 -6.39 7.17
N THR A 170 23.39 -6.92 6.13
CA THR A 170 24.16 -6.13 5.18
C THR A 170 23.51 -6.23 3.82
N THR A 171 23.07 -5.11 3.26
CA THR A 171 22.46 -5.05 1.92
C THR A 171 23.37 -4.31 0.96
N THR A 172 23.61 -4.88 -0.21
CA THR A 172 24.33 -4.23 -1.31
C THR A 172 23.37 -3.94 -2.47
N PHE A 173 23.34 -2.69 -2.93
CA PHE A 173 22.71 -2.24 -4.16
C PHE A 173 23.81 -1.95 -5.20
N GLN A 174 23.73 -2.52 -6.38
CA GLN A 174 24.74 -2.38 -7.43
C GLN A 174 24.17 -2.66 -8.83
N GLY A 175 24.99 -2.41 -9.86
CA GLY A 175 24.68 -2.77 -11.25
C GLY A 175 23.79 -1.74 -11.95
N SER A 176 22.95 -2.21 -12.88
CA SER A 176 22.11 -1.35 -13.74
C SER A 176 21.08 -0.51 -12.98
N LEU A 177 20.72 -0.88 -11.74
CA LEU A 177 19.88 -0.06 -10.86
C LEU A 177 20.46 1.34 -10.62
N LEU A 178 21.77 1.44 -10.65
CA LEU A 178 22.54 2.66 -10.41
C LEU A 178 23.34 3.06 -11.67
N GLY A 179 23.23 2.29 -12.75
CA GLY A 179 23.93 2.53 -14.01
C GLY A 179 23.48 3.86 -14.62
N GLY A 180 24.41 4.79 -14.77
CA GLY A 180 24.14 6.17 -15.19
C GLY A 180 24.29 7.21 -14.07
N LEU A 181 24.53 6.78 -12.83
CA LEU A 181 24.75 7.66 -11.68
C LEU A 181 26.23 7.95 -11.41
N LEU A 182 27.14 7.64 -12.32
CA LEU A 182 28.54 8.05 -12.17
C LEU A 182 28.60 9.58 -12.14
N GLY A 183 29.13 10.16 -11.07
CA GLY A 183 29.05 11.61 -10.83
C GLY A 183 27.66 12.13 -10.45
N GLY A 184 26.72 11.24 -10.17
CA GLY A 184 25.34 11.54 -9.79
C GLY A 184 24.97 11.03 -8.40
N SER A 185 23.66 10.95 -8.14
CA SER A 185 23.11 10.49 -6.86
C SER A 185 21.94 9.55 -7.07
N GLY A 186 21.76 8.59 -6.15
CA GLY A 186 20.61 7.70 -6.11
C GLY A 186 20.11 7.52 -4.68
N ASP A 187 18.84 7.18 -4.54
CA ASP A 187 18.25 6.84 -3.25
C ASP A 187 18.04 5.33 -3.18
N VAL A 188 18.35 4.72 -2.04
CA VAL A 188 18.06 3.31 -1.72
C VAL A 188 17.27 3.25 -0.42
N GLY A 189 16.55 2.15 -0.20
CA GLY A 189 15.78 2.01 1.04
C GLY A 189 15.42 0.57 1.40
N VAL A 190 15.05 0.41 2.66
CA VAL A 190 14.63 -0.84 3.28
C VAL A 190 13.36 -0.64 4.09
N ALA A 191 12.46 -1.62 4.04
CA ALA A 191 11.25 -1.69 4.85
C ALA A 191 10.99 -3.13 5.31
N ALA A 192 10.09 -3.29 6.27
CA ALA A 192 9.60 -4.58 6.74
C ALA A 192 8.19 -4.86 6.18
N ALA A 193 7.91 -6.11 5.86
CA ALA A 193 6.57 -6.60 5.56
C ALA A 193 6.14 -7.62 6.62
N ASN A 194 4.92 -7.48 7.12
CA ASN A 194 4.30 -8.47 8.01
C ASN A 194 3.47 -9.47 7.18
N SER A 195 3.26 -10.68 7.72
CA SER A 195 2.42 -11.72 7.12
C SER A 195 0.97 -11.28 6.89
N SER A 196 0.47 -10.30 7.64
CA SER A 196 -0.85 -9.69 7.44
C SER A 196 -0.94 -8.79 6.20
N GLY A 197 0.18 -8.56 5.49
CA GLY A 197 0.27 -7.66 4.33
C GLY A 197 0.61 -6.20 4.68
N TRP A 198 0.63 -5.83 5.96
CA TRP A 198 1.08 -4.50 6.39
C TRP A 198 2.57 -4.32 6.17
N ARG A 199 2.98 -3.07 5.88
CA ARG A 199 4.38 -2.71 5.69
C ARG A 199 4.76 -1.55 6.61
N SER A 200 6.01 -1.53 7.04
CA SER A 200 6.57 -0.38 7.73
C SER A 200 6.74 0.80 6.78
N LEU A 201 7.04 1.97 7.33
CA LEU A 201 7.68 3.05 6.58
C LEU A 201 9.06 2.61 6.05
N ILE A 202 9.57 3.35 5.06
CA ILE A 202 10.85 3.05 4.40
C ILE A 202 11.95 3.89 5.07
N SER A 203 12.94 3.24 5.64
CA SER A 203 14.22 3.90 5.95
C SER A 203 15.05 3.94 4.68
N SER A 204 15.64 5.10 4.40
CA SER A 204 16.30 5.37 3.13
C SER A 204 17.69 5.98 3.31
N ALA A 205 18.51 5.88 2.27
CA ALA A 205 19.78 6.57 2.20
C ALA A 205 19.99 7.14 0.80
N ARG A 206 20.41 8.41 0.75
CA ARG A 206 20.85 9.08 -0.47
C ARG A 206 22.33 8.86 -0.65
N ALA A 207 22.71 8.15 -1.70
CA ALA A 207 24.09 7.95 -2.12
C ALA A 207 24.48 8.97 -3.20
N THR A 208 25.70 9.46 -3.13
CA THR A 208 26.37 10.26 -4.18
C THR A 208 27.60 9.50 -4.63
N PHE A 209 27.87 9.45 -5.93
CA PHE A 209 28.95 8.62 -6.48
C PHE A 209 30.01 9.47 -7.18
N PRO A 210 31.30 9.16 -6.97
CA PRO A 210 32.36 9.80 -7.74
C PRO A 210 32.32 9.37 -9.22
N LEU A 211 32.82 10.24 -10.09
CA LEU A 211 32.99 9.96 -11.53
C LEU A 211 34.06 8.89 -11.80
N LEU A 212 35.00 8.73 -10.87
CA LEU A 212 36.12 7.79 -10.93
C LEU A 212 35.99 6.77 -9.80
N ILE A 213 36.89 5.77 -9.79
CA ILE A 213 36.97 4.79 -8.70
C ILE A 213 37.18 5.53 -7.38
N GLY A 214 36.38 5.20 -6.37
CA GLY A 214 36.50 5.82 -5.06
C GLY A 214 35.24 5.69 -4.21
N THR A 215 35.27 6.33 -3.05
CA THR A 215 34.14 6.45 -2.13
C THR A 215 33.36 7.73 -2.41
N GLY A 216 32.05 7.66 -2.21
CA GLY A 216 31.14 8.79 -2.29
C GLY A 216 30.45 9.06 -0.95
N GLY A 217 29.56 10.05 -0.94
CA GLY A 217 28.80 10.42 0.26
C GLY A 217 27.50 9.64 0.39
N CYS A 218 27.09 9.38 1.62
CA CYS A 218 25.77 8.84 1.97
C CYS A 218 25.09 9.73 3.00
N THR A 219 23.79 9.99 2.84
CA THR A 219 22.94 10.63 3.83
C THR A 219 21.78 9.72 4.18
N ILE A 220 21.71 9.28 5.45
CA ILE A 220 20.68 8.36 5.95
C ILE A 220 19.45 9.14 6.42
N THR A 221 18.26 8.59 6.19
CA THR A 221 16.98 9.07 6.74
C THR A 221 16.19 7.86 7.20
N ASN A 222 16.17 7.63 8.51
CA ASN A 222 15.36 6.60 9.14
C ASN A 222 13.91 7.09 9.32
N ALA A 223 12.97 6.17 9.19
CA ALA A 223 11.54 6.45 9.35
C ALA A 223 11.07 6.47 10.81
#